data_AF-A0A132BA83-F1
#
_entry.id   AF-A0A132BA83-F1
#
_cell.length_a   1.000
_cell.length_b   1.000
_cell.length_c   1.000
_cell.angle_alpha   90.00
_cell.angle_beta   90.00
_cell.angle_gamma   90.00
#
_symmetry.space_group_name_H-M   'P 1'
#
loop_
_entity.id
_entity.type
_entity.pdbx_description
1 polymer ?
#
loop_
_entity_poly.entity_id
_entity_poly.type
_entity_poly.pdbx_seq_one_letter_code
_entity_poly.pdbx_strand_id
1 'polypeptide(L)'
;MPQPTPLSPSLPTHPPIAISLPAHARAMSPSEISTHTTFMREALSMATHALHTSETPVGCIFVHIPTSTIIARGWNQTNASFNGTRHAEFVALNEILGTPGGRCGIEVLKECELYVTVEPCIMCASLLRQVGVRRVWFGAGNEKFGGTGGVLNIQSGNGRAKEEGDFEVSGGWGREEAIVLLRRFYVQENGRAPEEKRGKEGRVLRLDVEPLGDGKREEKEGG
;
A
#
# COMPACT_ATOMS: atom_id res chain seq x y z
N MET A 1 33.44 -40.36 -2.43
CA MET A 1 32.59 -39.48 -1.61
C MET A 1 31.26 -39.30 -2.35
N PRO A 2 30.11 -39.60 -1.73
CA PRO A 2 28.81 -39.42 -2.38
C PRO A 2 28.50 -37.92 -2.47
N GLN A 3 28.07 -37.45 -3.63
CA GLN A 3 27.67 -36.05 -3.82
C GLN A 3 26.31 -35.78 -3.14
N PRO A 4 26.10 -34.59 -2.56
CA PRO A 4 24.82 -34.22 -1.97
C PRO A 4 23.76 -34.06 -3.06
N THR A 5 22.65 -34.76 -2.89
CA THR A 5 21.46 -34.64 -3.74
C THR A 5 20.84 -33.26 -3.50
N PRO A 6 20.55 -32.45 -4.55
CA PRO A 6 19.88 -31.18 -4.35
C PRO A 6 18.41 -31.42 -3.96
N LEU A 7 18.08 -31.10 -2.71
CA LEU A 7 16.71 -30.93 -2.26
C LEU A 7 16.18 -29.59 -2.81
N SER A 8 15.31 -29.65 -3.81
CA SER A 8 14.36 -28.57 -4.05
C SER A 8 13.01 -29.16 -4.46
N PRO A 9 12.00 -29.12 -3.57
CA PRO A 9 10.63 -29.08 -4.05
C PRO A 9 10.39 -27.64 -4.51
N SER A 10 10.30 -27.45 -5.83
CA SER A 10 9.69 -26.25 -6.39
C SER A 10 8.31 -26.09 -5.76
N LEU A 11 8.10 -25.01 -5.00
CA LEU A 11 6.77 -24.68 -4.49
C LEU A 11 5.79 -24.66 -5.68
N PRO A 12 4.57 -25.21 -5.51
CA PRO A 12 3.56 -25.14 -6.56
C PRO A 12 3.32 -23.67 -6.92
N THR A 13 3.63 -23.32 -8.17
CA THR A 13 3.27 -22.02 -8.76
C THR A 13 1.77 -22.03 -8.98
N HIS A 14 1.02 -21.72 -7.91
CA HIS A 14 -0.39 -21.37 -8.06
C HIS A 14 -0.47 -20.24 -9.09
N PRO A 15 -1.41 -20.31 -10.07
CA PRO A 15 -1.66 -19.16 -10.93
C PRO A 15 -1.91 -17.97 -10.01
N PRO A 16 -1.26 -16.81 -10.24
CA PRO A 16 -1.32 -15.72 -9.30
C PRO A 16 -2.78 -15.33 -9.15
N ILE A 17 -3.31 -15.45 -7.92
CA ILE A 17 -4.68 -15.05 -7.57
C ILE A 17 -4.91 -13.68 -8.21
N ALA A 18 -5.94 -13.58 -9.04
CA ALA A 18 -6.29 -12.33 -9.71
C ALA A 18 -6.60 -11.31 -8.62
N ILE A 19 -5.86 -10.20 -8.59
CA ILE A 19 -6.18 -9.15 -7.62
C ILE A 19 -7.45 -8.44 -8.05
N SER A 20 -8.19 -7.94 -7.08
CA SER A 20 -9.29 -7.03 -7.34
C SER A 20 -8.88 -5.78 -8.13
N LEU A 21 -9.74 -5.34 -9.06
CA LEU A 21 -9.51 -4.18 -9.92
C LEU A 21 -10.58 -3.11 -9.69
N PRO A 22 -10.22 -1.82 -9.75
CA PRO A 22 -11.21 -0.75 -9.64
C PRO A 22 -12.04 -0.59 -10.92
N ALA A 23 -13.22 0.02 -10.80
CA ALA A 23 -14.13 0.22 -11.94
C ALA A 23 -13.50 1.00 -13.11
N HIS A 24 -12.65 1.99 -12.81
CA HIS A 24 -11.98 2.80 -13.84
C HIS A 24 -10.93 2.02 -14.63
N ALA A 25 -10.46 0.86 -14.15
CA ALA A 25 -9.56 0.00 -14.90
C ALA A 25 -10.19 -0.50 -16.21
N ARG A 26 -11.53 -0.50 -16.33
CA ARG A 26 -12.25 -0.83 -17.57
C ARG A 26 -11.93 0.09 -18.74
N ALA A 27 -11.46 1.31 -18.47
CA ALA A 27 -11.06 2.27 -19.49
C ALA A 27 -9.57 2.14 -19.91
N MET A 28 -8.81 1.24 -19.27
CA MET A 28 -7.37 1.04 -19.51
C MET A 28 -7.12 -0.12 -20.47
N SER A 29 -5.99 -0.11 -21.15
CA SER A 29 -5.60 -1.23 -22.00
C SER A 29 -5.26 -2.48 -21.15
N PRO A 30 -5.39 -3.70 -21.71
CA PRO A 30 -5.00 -4.92 -21.00
C PRO A 30 -3.54 -4.92 -20.51
N SER A 31 -2.64 -4.28 -21.26
CA SER A 31 -1.23 -4.15 -20.89
C SER A 31 -1.05 -3.25 -19.67
N GLU A 32 -1.72 -2.11 -19.60
CA GLU A 32 -1.63 -1.20 -18.45
C GLU A 32 -2.20 -1.86 -17.19
N ILE A 33 -3.36 -2.52 -17.31
CA ILE A 33 -3.96 -3.28 -16.21
C ILE A 33 -2.97 -4.33 -15.69
N SER A 34 -2.33 -5.08 -16.58
CA SER A 34 -1.33 -6.10 -16.23
C SER A 34 -0.13 -5.49 -15.49
N THR A 35 0.38 -4.36 -15.95
CA THR A 35 1.48 -3.63 -15.32
C THR A 35 1.13 -3.19 -13.90
N HIS A 36 0.03 -2.45 -13.72
CA HIS A 36 -0.38 -1.98 -12.39
C HIS A 36 -0.72 -3.13 -11.44
N THR A 37 -1.31 -4.21 -11.98
CA THR A 37 -1.56 -5.44 -11.21
C THR A 37 -0.27 -6.07 -10.70
N THR A 38 0.76 -6.13 -11.54
CA THR A 38 2.07 -6.70 -11.18
C THR A 38 2.73 -5.87 -10.08
N PHE A 39 2.73 -4.54 -10.20
CA PHE A 39 3.29 -3.65 -9.18
C PHE A 39 2.49 -3.67 -7.87
N MET A 40 1.16 -3.71 -7.94
CA MET A 40 0.34 -3.81 -6.73
C MET A 40 0.54 -5.17 -6.02
N ARG A 41 0.79 -6.26 -6.75
CA ARG A 41 1.15 -7.55 -6.15
C ARG A 41 2.47 -7.48 -5.37
N GLU A 42 3.46 -6.74 -5.86
CA GLU A 42 4.70 -6.51 -5.13
C GLU A 42 4.46 -5.70 -3.84
N ALA A 43 3.59 -4.69 -3.87
CA ALA A 43 3.19 -3.97 -2.66
C ALA A 43 2.46 -4.89 -1.65
N LEU A 44 1.56 -5.77 -2.13
CA LEU A 44 0.88 -6.78 -1.32
C LEU A 44 1.85 -7.82 -0.72
N SER A 45 2.92 -8.15 -1.44
CA SER A 45 4.02 -8.99 -0.92
C SER A 45 4.70 -8.31 0.28
N MET A 46 4.97 -7.01 0.20
CA MET A 46 5.53 -6.24 1.32
C MET A 46 4.56 -6.13 2.50
N ALA A 47 3.26 -5.98 2.24
CA ALA A 47 2.24 -5.99 3.30
C ALA A 47 2.13 -7.37 3.99
N THR A 48 2.27 -8.45 3.22
CA THR A 48 2.33 -9.81 3.75
C THR A 48 3.57 -10.01 4.61
N HIS A 49 4.71 -9.45 4.20
CA HIS A 49 5.93 -9.44 5.02
C HIS A 49 5.71 -8.70 6.34
N ALA A 50 5.11 -7.50 6.33
CA ALA A 50 4.73 -6.78 7.55
C ALA A 50 3.90 -7.66 8.50
N LEU A 51 2.86 -8.32 7.97
CA LEU A 51 2.01 -9.23 8.76
C LEU A 51 2.83 -10.32 9.45
N HIS A 52 3.73 -10.99 8.70
CA HIS A 52 4.59 -12.04 9.24
C HIS A 52 5.56 -11.53 10.31
N THR A 53 5.94 -10.25 10.24
CA THR A 53 6.79 -9.58 11.24
C THR A 53 5.99 -8.91 12.37
N SER A 54 4.69 -9.18 12.50
CA SER A 54 3.81 -8.58 13.51
C SER A 54 3.73 -7.05 13.42
N GLU A 55 3.81 -6.50 12.21
CA GLU A 55 3.57 -5.10 11.88
C GLU A 55 2.21 -4.94 11.20
N THR A 56 1.66 -3.72 11.25
CA THR A 56 0.42 -3.44 10.51
C THR A 56 0.66 -3.70 9.02
N PRO A 57 -0.17 -4.48 8.32
CA PRO A 57 0.13 -5.00 6.98
C PRO A 57 -0.12 -3.94 5.89
N VAL A 58 0.72 -2.91 5.91
CA VAL A 58 0.83 -1.89 4.88
C VAL A 58 2.18 -2.08 4.22
N GLY A 59 2.17 -2.21 2.90
CA GLY A 59 3.36 -2.38 2.07
C GLY A 59 3.29 -1.47 0.87
N CYS A 60 4.45 -1.05 0.37
CA CYS A 60 4.54 -0.20 -0.80
C CYS A 60 5.81 -0.45 -1.61
N ILE A 61 5.79 0.02 -2.86
CA ILE A 61 6.95 0.06 -3.75
C ILE A 61 6.99 1.39 -4.51
N PHE A 62 8.20 1.92 -4.74
CA PHE A 62 8.43 3.01 -5.68
C PHE A 62 8.88 2.45 -7.02
N VAL A 63 8.21 2.86 -8.10
CA VAL A 63 8.52 2.44 -9.47
C VAL A 63 8.98 3.65 -10.26
N HIS A 64 10.18 3.58 -10.82
CA HIS A 64 10.68 4.57 -11.76
C HIS A 64 10.07 4.31 -13.13
N ILE A 65 9.24 5.26 -13.61
CA ILE A 65 8.41 5.06 -14.79
C ILE A 65 9.20 4.96 -16.11
N PRO A 66 10.22 5.81 -16.37
CA PRO A 66 11.00 5.73 -17.59
C PRO A 66 11.65 4.36 -17.83
N THR A 67 12.07 3.67 -16.77
CA THR A 67 12.69 2.33 -16.85
C THR A 67 11.76 1.19 -16.48
N SER A 68 10.56 1.50 -15.95
CA SER A 68 9.63 0.51 -15.38
C SER A 68 10.26 -0.40 -14.32
N THR A 69 11.18 0.13 -13.51
CA THR A 69 11.90 -0.62 -12.48
C THR A 69 11.48 -0.23 -11.08
N ILE A 70 11.35 -1.22 -10.19
CA ILE A 70 11.17 -0.98 -8.75
C ILE A 70 12.50 -0.49 -8.17
N ILE A 71 12.50 0.71 -7.60
CA ILE A 71 13.71 1.33 -7.04
C ILE A 71 13.77 1.28 -5.52
N ALA A 72 12.63 1.04 -4.85
CA ALA A 72 12.59 0.82 -3.41
C ALA A 72 11.32 0.07 -3.00
N ARG A 73 11.39 -0.57 -1.83
CA ARG A 73 10.30 -1.33 -1.21
C ARG A 73 10.19 -0.93 0.26
N GLY A 74 8.97 -0.92 0.78
CA GLY A 74 8.76 -0.60 2.19
C GLY A 74 7.54 -1.29 2.76
N TRP A 75 7.59 -1.52 4.06
CA TRP A 75 6.47 -1.98 4.86
C TRP A 75 6.51 -1.28 6.21
N ASN A 76 5.40 -1.27 6.95
CA ASN A 76 5.38 -0.64 8.27
C ASN A 76 6.41 -1.30 9.20
N GLN A 77 7.14 -0.47 9.93
CA GLN A 77 8.17 -0.88 10.90
C GLN A 77 8.00 -0.14 12.24
N THR A 78 6.76 0.26 12.56
CA THR A 78 6.43 1.06 13.74
C THR A 78 6.74 0.36 15.06
N ASN A 79 6.45 -0.94 15.15
CA ASN A 79 6.72 -1.75 16.35
C ASN A 79 8.21 -2.03 16.49
N ALA A 80 8.88 -2.43 15.41
CA ALA A 80 10.30 -2.79 15.42
C ALA A 80 11.20 -1.59 15.75
N SER A 81 10.82 -0.40 15.30
CA SER A 81 11.60 0.83 15.48
C SER A 81 11.22 1.64 16.72
N PHE A 82 10.12 1.31 17.40
CA PHE A 82 9.49 2.13 18.43
C PHE A 82 9.23 3.58 17.97
N ASN A 83 8.98 3.77 16.67
CA ASN A 83 8.79 5.07 16.05
C ASN A 83 7.52 5.07 15.19
N GLY A 84 6.54 5.88 15.61
CA GLY A 84 5.25 6.02 14.93
C GLY A 84 5.32 6.58 13.51
N THR A 85 6.46 7.14 13.08
CA THR A 85 6.62 7.67 11.71
C THR A 85 7.12 6.62 10.71
N ARG A 86 7.52 5.42 11.16
CA ARG A 86 8.08 4.36 10.30
C ARG A 86 7.00 3.59 9.54
N HIS A 87 6.21 4.33 8.76
CA HIS A 87 5.25 3.77 7.81
C HIS A 87 5.95 3.28 6.54
N ALA A 88 5.29 2.40 5.78
CA ALA A 88 5.82 1.81 4.55
C ALA A 88 6.43 2.84 3.61
N GLU A 89 5.76 3.97 3.38
CA GLU A 89 6.21 5.02 2.46
C GLU A 89 7.49 5.71 2.94
N PHE A 90 7.60 5.96 4.25
CA PHE A 90 8.83 6.50 4.85
C PHE A 90 9.97 5.49 4.78
N VAL A 91 9.69 4.20 5.01
CA VAL A 91 10.70 3.14 4.94
C VAL A 91 11.26 3.03 3.52
N ALA A 92 10.40 2.97 2.50
CA ALA A 92 10.83 2.90 1.11
C ALA A 92 11.57 4.17 0.66
N LEU A 93 11.10 5.36 1.06
CA LEU A 93 11.80 6.61 0.74
C LEU A 93 13.21 6.66 1.34
N ASN A 94 13.38 6.17 2.58
CA ASN A 94 14.70 6.11 3.21
C ASN A 94 15.66 5.18 2.46
N GLU A 95 15.18 4.10 1.83
CA GLU A 95 15.99 3.24 0.96
C GLU A 95 16.54 4.01 -0.25
N ILE A 96 15.69 4.83 -0.89
CA ILE A 96 16.08 5.69 -2.02
C ILE A 96 17.16 6.69 -1.58
N LEU A 97 16.94 7.38 -0.47
CA LEU A 97 17.86 8.41 0.04
C LEU A 97 19.17 7.83 0.62
N GLY A 98 19.15 6.59 1.10
CA GLY A 98 20.28 5.94 1.78
C GLY A 98 21.33 5.31 0.87
N THR A 99 21.12 5.29 -0.45
CA THR A 99 22.03 4.63 -1.42
C THR A 99 23.28 5.49 -1.69
N PRO A 100 24.51 5.10 -1.24
CA PRO A 100 25.72 5.92 -1.41
C PRO A 100 26.15 6.01 -2.88
N GLY A 101 26.51 7.22 -3.34
CA GLY A 101 26.79 7.48 -4.76
C GLY A 101 25.53 7.55 -5.65
N GLY A 102 24.36 7.77 -5.01
CA GLY A 102 23.05 7.72 -5.62
C GLY A 102 22.96 8.49 -6.93
N ARG A 103 22.80 7.75 -8.02
CA ARG A 103 22.40 8.28 -9.33
C ARG A 103 21.00 8.90 -9.32
N CYS A 104 20.32 8.92 -8.18
CA CYS A 104 18.93 9.32 -8.00
C CYS A 104 18.77 10.00 -6.63
N GLY A 105 18.95 11.32 -6.57
CA GLY A 105 18.51 12.12 -5.42
C GLY A 105 16.98 12.21 -5.37
N ILE A 106 16.45 13.05 -4.47
CA ILE A 106 15.02 13.35 -4.35
C ILE A 106 14.34 13.63 -5.70
N GLU A 107 15.09 14.15 -6.67
CA GLU A 107 14.64 14.46 -8.04
C GLU A 107 14.08 13.25 -8.80
N VAL A 108 14.57 12.03 -8.56
CA VAL A 108 14.05 10.82 -9.23
C VAL A 108 12.57 10.61 -8.92
N LEU A 109 12.10 11.10 -7.76
CA LEU A 109 10.75 10.84 -7.27
C LEU A 109 9.70 11.53 -8.16
N LYS A 110 10.07 12.61 -8.85
CA LYS A 110 9.23 13.27 -9.88
C LYS A 110 8.90 12.36 -11.05
N GLU A 111 9.71 11.34 -11.29
CA GLU A 111 9.54 10.34 -12.34
C GLU A 111 9.04 9.00 -11.77
N CYS A 112 8.75 8.95 -10.47
CA CYS A 112 8.30 7.75 -9.79
C CYS A 112 6.80 7.75 -9.52
N GLU A 113 6.22 6.56 -9.54
CA GLU A 113 4.90 6.29 -8.97
C GLU A 113 5.04 5.39 -7.74
N LEU A 114 4.15 5.59 -6.78
CA LEU A 114 4.03 4.74 -5.60
C LEU A 114 2.88 3.76 -5.79
N TYR A 115 3.09 2.49 -5.46
CA TYR A 115 2.03 1.51 -5.27
C TYR A 115 1.99 1.13 -3.80
N VAL A 116 0.85 1.30 -3.13
CA VAL A 116 0.70 1.07 -1.70
C VAL A 116 -0.59 0.33 -1.39
N THR A 117 -0.58 -0.62 -0.45
CA THR A 117 -1.76 -1.47 -0.22
C THR A 117 -2.93 -0.75 0.44
N VAL A 118 -2.67 0.32 1.19
CA VAL A 118 -3.67 1.13 1.89
C VAL A 118 -3.45 2.60 1.54
N GLU A 119 -4.53 3.36 1.39
CA GLU A 119 -4.49 4.79 1.15
C GLU A 119 -3.52 5.49 2.12
N PRO A 120 -2.56 6.30 1.60
CA PRO A 120 -1.59 7.01 2.42
C PRO A 120 -2.28 7.82 3.52
N CYS A 121 -1.77 7.75 4.74
CA CYS A 121 -2.28 8.60 5.80
C CYS A 121 -1.90 10.08 5.56
N ILE A 122 -2.50 11.02 6.31
CA ILE A 122 -2.22 12.46 6.21
C ILE A 122 -0.70 12.76 6.23
N MET A 123 0.05 12.10 7.12
CA MET A 123 1.50 12.25 7.24
C MET A 123 2.22 11.78 5.97
N CYS A 124 1.92 10.57 5.49
CA CYS A 124 2.54 10.01 4.29
C CYS A 124 2.14 10.79 3.03
N ALA A 125 0.89 11.22 2.90
CA ALA A 125 0.42 12.06 1.80
C ALA A 125 1.17 13.40 1.77
N SER A 126 1.39 14.03 2.92
CA SER A 126 2.17 15.26 3.02
C SER A 126 3.63 15.05 2.63
N LEU A 127 4.25 13.94 3.07
CA LEU A 127 5.60 13.56 2.64
C LEU A 127 5.67 13.41 1.11
N LEU A 128 4.78 12.62 0.53
CA LEU A 128 4.75 12.32 -0.91
C LEU A 128 4.60 13.57 -1.77
N ARG A 129 3.81 14.54 -1.29
CA ARG A 129 3.66 15.87 -1.91
C ARG A 129 4.97 16.67 -1.85
N GLN A 130 5.61 16.71 -0.68
CA GLN A 130 6.86 17.46 -0.49
C GLN A 130 8.02 16.91 -1.33
N VAL A 131 8.06 15.59 -1.53
CA VAL A 131 9.08 14.94 -2.38
C VAL A 131 8.71 14.92 -3.86
N GLY A 132 7.47 15.31 -4.19
CA GLY A 132 7.00 15.47 -5.56
C GLY A 132 6.80 14.17 -6.33
N VAL A 133 6.21 13.13 -5.72
CA VAL A 133 5.87 11.89 -6.45
C VAL A 133 4.89 12.17 -7.60
N ARG A 134 4.98 11.45 -8.72
CA ARG A 134 4.10 11.68 -9.87
C ARG A 134 2.65 11.24 -9.62
N ARG A 135 2.47 10.04 -9.07
CA ARG A 135 1.17 9.40 -8.84
C ARG A 135 1.26 8.36 -7.73
N VAL A 136 0.14 8.15 -7.04
CA VAL A 136 -0.05 7.05 -6.09
C VAL A 136 -1.19 6.13 -6.55
N TRP A 137 -0.89 4.84 -6.60
CA TRP A 137 -1.87 3.77 -6.77
C TRP A 137 -2.06 3.10 -5.41
N PHE A 138 -3.32 2.98 -4.96
CA PHE A 138 -3.60 2.31 -3.69
C PHE A 138 -4.70 1.27 -3.77
N GLY A 139 -4.67 0.32 -2.84
CA GLY A 139 -5.69 -0.71 -2.69
C GLY A 139 -6.87 -0.23 -1.86
N ALA A 140 -6.84 -0.54 -0.56
CA ALA A 140 -7.92 -0.22 0.37
C ALA A 140 -7.91 1.27 0.76
N GLY A 141 -9.09 1.86 0.94
CA GLY A 141 -9.22 3.20 1.52
C GLY A 141 -8.81 3.24 3.00
N ASN A 142 -8.50 4.44 3.50
CA ASN A 142 -8.13 4.66 4.90
C ASN A 142 -9.13 5.61 5.57
N GLU A 143 -10.20 5.04 6.09
CA GLU A 143 -11.33 5.80 6.67
C GLU A 143 -10.96 6.61 7.92
N LYS A 144 -9.88 6.23 8.61
CA LYS A 144 -9.50 6.86 9.89
C LYS A 144 -8.47 7.97 9.74
N PHE A 145 -7.54 7.80 8.80
CA PHE A 145 -6.37 8.66 8.67
C PHE A 145 -6.04 9.03 7.22
N GLY A 146 -6.88 8.68 6.25
CA GLY A 146 -6.64 8.84 4.82
C GLY A 146 -6.35 10.28 4.43
N GLY A 147 -5.18 10.50 3.84
CA GLY A 147 -4.71 11.81 3.41
C GLY A 147 -4.99 12.11 1.94
N THR A 148 -5.61 11.20 1.20
CA THR A 148 -5.82 11.34 -0.25
C THR A 148 -7.27 11.17 -0.72
N GLY A 149 -8.22 11.47 0.17
CA GLY A 149 -9.66 11.36 -0.08
C GLY A 149 -10.44 10.74 1.07
N GLY A 150 -9.82 9.90 1.90
CA GLY A 150 -10.48 9.24 3.03
C GLY A 150 -10.92 10.21 4.13
N VAL A 151 -10.01 11.10 4.56
CA VAL A 151 -10.27 12.14 5.57
C VAL A 151 -9.94 13.53 5.03
N LEU A 152 -8.74 13.70 4.46
CA LEU A 152 -8.28 14.93 3.84
C LEU A 152 -7.82 14.70 2.40
N ASN A 153 -7.67 15.77 1.63
CA ASN A 153 -7.15 15.76 0.26
C ASN A 153 -5.77 16.43 0.16
N ILE A 154 -4.78 15.94 0.91
CA ILE A 154 -3.44 16.52 0.99
C ILE A 154 -2.69 16.48 -0.35
N GLN A 155 -2.99 15.50 -1.21
CA GLN A 155 -2.40 15.33 -2.55
C GLN A 155 -2.66 16.51 -3.51
N SER A 156 -3.62 17.37 -3.18
CA SER A 156 -4.04 18.49 -4.00
C SER A 156 -4.22 19.74 -3.15
N GLY A 157 -4.15 20.93 -3.74
CA GLY A 157 -4.31 22.22 -3.05
C GLY A 157 -5.68 22.50 -2.38
N ASN A 158 -6.46 21.49 -1.99
CA ASN A 158 -7.77 21.63 -1.31
C ASN A 158 -8.71 22.64 -2.01
N GLY A 159 -8.80 22.62 -3.33
CA GLY A 159 -9.64 23.53 -4.13
C GLY A 159 -8.94 24.80 -4.65
N ARG A 160 -7.64 24.95 -4.39
CA ARG A 160 -6.78 25.94 -5.07
C ARG A 160 -6.28 25.40 -6.42
N ALA A 161 -5.69 26.28 -7.22
CA ALA A 161 -5.00 25.88 -8.45
C ALA A 161 -3.94 24.81 -8.14
N LYS A 162 -3.59 23.99 -9.14
CA LYS A 162 -2.54 22.97 -8.99
C LYS A 162 -1.25 23.61 -8.49
N GLU A 163 -0.77 23.15 -7.34
CA GLU A 163 0.46 23.64 -6.72
C GLU A 163 1.63 22.69 -7.04
N GLU A 164 2.86 23.18 -6.84
CA GLU A 164 4.06 22.34 -6.96
C GLU A 164 4.01 21.19 -5.94
N GLY A 165 4.32 19.97 -6.40
CA GLY A 165 4.28 18.75 -5.59
C GLY A 165 2.94 18.01 -5.58
N ASP A 166 1.85 18.61 -6.08
CA ASP A 166 0.56 17.93 -6.21
C ASP A 166 0.69 16.65 -7.06
N PHE A 167 0.04 15.58 -6.63
CA PHE A 167 0.15 14.26 -7.26
C PHE A 167 -1.22 13.61 -7.49
N GLU A 168 -1.28 12.78 -8.52
CA GLU A 168 -2.51 12.07 -8.86
C GLU A 168 -2.70 10.81 -8.01
N VAL A 169 -3.95 10.44 -7.73
CA VAL A 169 -4.26 9.25 -6.91
C VAL A 169 -5.29 8.37 -7.58
N SER A 170 -5.11 7.06 -7.46
CA SER A 170 -6.05 6.06 -7.97
C SER A 170 -6.18 4.89 -6.98
N GLY A 171 -7.36 4.76 -6.38
CA GLY A 171 -7.68 3.72 -5.41
C GLY A 171 -8.36 2.48 -5.99
N GLY A 172 -8.38 1.40 -5.21
CA GLY A 172 -9.12 0.17 -5.50
C GLY A 172 -8.32 -0.95 -6.17
N TRP A 173 -6.99 -0.80 -6.29
CA TRP A 173 -6.11 -1.83 -6.86
C TRP A 173 -5.70 -2.86 -5.80
N GLY A 174 -6.17 -4.10 -5.88
CA GLY A 174 -5.91 -5.10 -4.84
C GLY A 174 -6.56 -4.77 -3.50
N ARG A 175 -7.71 -4.07 -3.52
CA ARG A 175 -8.45 -3.61 -2.34
C ARG A 175 -8.86 -4.78 -1.44
N GLU A 176 -9.48 -5.80 -2.01
CA GLU A 176 -10.00 -6.97 -1.32
C GLU A 176 -8.87 -7.66 -0.54
N GLU A 177 -7.72 -7.85 -1.20
CA GLU A 177 -6.52 -8.46 -0.64
C GLU A 177 -5.95 -7.61 0.51
N ALA A 178 -5.84 -6.30 0.31
CA ALA A 178 -5.37 -5.38 1.34
C ALA A 178 -6.29 -5.37 2.58
N ILE A 179 -7.61 -5.38 2.38
CA ILE A 179 -8.60 -5.47 3.47
C ILE A 179 -8.47 -6.80 4.22
N VAL A 180 -8.33 -7.91 3.50
CA VAL A 180 -8.14 -9.24 4.11
C VAL A 180 -6.87 -9.27 4.96
N LEU A 181 -5.76 -8.70 4.49
CA LEU A 181 -4.53 -8.59 5.28
C LEU A 181 -4.75 -7.77 6.56
N LEU A 182 -5.38 -6.59 6.47
CA LEU A 182 -5.71 -5.78 7.65
C LEU A 182 -6.60 -6.53 8.65
N ARG A 183 -7.63 -7.24 8.16
CA ARG A 183 -8.51 -8.05 9.01
C ARG A 183 -7.73 -9.16 9.71
N ARG A 184 -6.82 -9.86 9.00
CA ARG A 184 -5.94 -10.87 9.60
C ARG A 184 -5.13 -10.29 10.76
N PHE A 185 -4.54 -9.11 10.58
CA PHE A 185 -3.77 -8.44 11.64
C PHE A 185 -4.62 -8.10 12.89
N TYR A 186 -5.86 -7.64 12.73
CA TYR A 186 -6.72 -7.29 13.87
C TYR A 186 -7.43 -8.49 14.55
N VAL A 187 -7.48 -9.63 13.86
CA VAL A 187 -7.97 -10.91 14.41
C VAL A 187 -6.86 -11.68 15.12
N GLN A 188 -5.60 -11.54 14.69
CA GLN A 188 -4.46 -12.08 15.43
C GLN A 188 -4.47 -11.57 16.88
N GLU A 189 -4.37 -12.49 17.83
CA GLU A 189 -4.23 -12.13 19.23
C GLU A 189 -2.90 -11.43 19.45
N ASN A 190 -2.95 -10.24 20.04
CA ASN A 190 -1.74 -9.56 20.48
C ASN A 190 -1.24 -10.26 21.76
N GLY A 191 -0.31 -11.20 21.62
CA GLY A 191 0.31 -11.88 22.77
C GLY A 191 1.00 -10.93 23.76
N ARG A 192 1.28 -9.67 23.36
CA ARG A 192 1.82 -8.62 24.25
C ARG A 192 0.75 -7.82 24.99
N ALA A 193 -0.52 -7.98 24.65
CA ALA A 193 -1.61 -7.34 25.41
C ALA A 193 -1.68 -7.96 26.82
N PRO A 194 -2.03 -7.17 27.87
CA PRO A 194 -2.31 -7.71 29.20
C PRO A 194 -3.33 -8.85 29.14
N GLU A 195 -3.19 -9.89 29.97
CA GLU A 195 -4.08 -11.07 29.97
C GLU A 195 -5.57 -10.70 30.06
N GLU A 196 -5.85 -9.66 30.83
CA GLU A 196 -7.17 -9.04 31.01
C GLU A 196 -7.81 -8.57 29.69
N LYS A 197 -6.98 -8.24 28.68
CA LYS A 197 -7.35 -7.80 27.34
C LYS A 197 -7.10 -8.88 26.27
N ARG A 198 -6.57 -10.05 26.66
CA ARG A 198 -6.37 -11.21 25.76
C ARG A 198 -7.66 -11.95 25.44
N GLY A 199 -8.79 -11.61 26.08
CA GLY A 199 -10.10 -12.14 25.73
C GLY A 199 -10.68 -11.54 24.44
N LYS A 200 -10.47 -12.20 23.31
CA LYS A 200 -11.27 -11.99 22.09
C LYS A 200 -11.76 -13.32 21.49
N GLU A 201 -12.19 -14.24 22.34
CA GLU A 201 -12.94 -15.43 21.91
C GLU A 201 -14.14 -14.99 21.06
N GLY A 202 -14.17 -15.41 19.80
CA GLY A 202 -15.33 -15.23 18.91
C GLY A 202 -15.17 -14.26 17.73
N ARG A 203 -13.99 -13.66 17.47
CA ARG A 203 -13.79 -12.89 16.23
C ARG A 203 -13.59 -13.79 15.03
N VAL A 204 -14.68 -14.08 14.32
CA VAL A 204 -14.65 -14.78 13.03
C VAL A 204 -14.00 -13.86 11.98
N LEU A 205 -12.91 -14.31 11.36
CA LEU A 205 -12.30 -13.63 10.22
C LEU A 205 -13.28 -13.70 9.03
N ARG A 206 -13.95 -12.59 8.72
CA ARG A 206 -14.73 -12.46 7.49
C ARG A 206 -13.77 -12.17 6.33
N LEU A 207 -13.72 -13.08 5.36
CA LEU A 207 -12.91 -12.91 4.15
C LEU A 207 -13.68 -12.15 3.06
N ASP A 208 -15.02 -12.15 3.11
CA ASP A 208 -15.86 -11.47 2.14
C ASP A 208 -15.75 -9.96 2.31
N VAL A 209 -15.42 -9.27 1.23
CA VAL A 209 -15.32 -7.81 1.18
C VAL A 209 -16.44 -7.32 0.28
N GLU A 210 -17.30 -6.45 0.83
CA GLU A 210 -18.38 -5.84 0.06
C GLU A 210 -17.81 -5.03 -1.12
N PRO A 211 -18.40 -5.16 -2.32
CA PRO A 211 -17.97 -4.41 -3.48
C PRO A 211 -18.14 -2.90 -3.26
N LEU A 212 -17.30 -2.10 -3.92
CA LEU A 212 -17.48 -0.65 -3.96
C LEU A 212 -18.83 -0.34 -4.61
N GLY A 213 -19.76 0.27 -3.87
CA GLY A 213 -21.04 0.70 -4.41
C GLY A 213 -20.85 1.78 -5.49
N ASP A 214 -21.64 1.71 -6.57
CA ASP A 214 -21.71 2.77 -7.57
C ASP A 214 -22.21 4.04 -6.87
N GLY A 215 -21.31 4.99 -6.61
CA GLY A 215 -21.57 6.15 -5.78
C GLY A 215 -22.68 7.05 -6.33
N LYS A 216 -23.92 6.83 -5.91
CA LYS A 216 -24.90 7.91 -5.77
C LYS A 216 -24.67 8.55 -4.41
N ARG A 217 -24.03 9.72 -4.42
CA ARG A 217 -24.08 10.63 -3.27
C ARG A 217 -25.54 11.07 -3.15
N GLU A 218 -26.27 10.53 -2.18
CA GLU A 218 -27.52 11.14 -1.76
C GLU A 218 -27.16 12.48 -1.11
N GLU A 219 -27.53 13.57 -1.80
CA GLU A 219 -27.61 14.89 -1.20
C GLU A 219 -28.61 14.81 -0.04
N LYS A 220 -28.09 14.76 1.19
CA LYS A 220 -28.90 15.15 2.34
C LYS A 220 -29.05 16.66 2.29
N GLU A 221 -30.16 17.12 1.71
CA GLU A 221 -30.70 18.45 1.98
C GLU A 221 -30.92 18.57 3.50
N GLY A 222 -30.09 19.37 4.16
CA GLY A 222 -30.25 19.76 5.56
C GLY A 222 -30.98 21.09 5.63
N GLY A 223 -32.08 21.11 6.38
CA GLY A 223 -32.88 22.30 6.70
C GLY A 223 -32.36 23.11 7.87
#